data_AF-A0A1J7BI20-F1
#
_entry.id   AF-A0A1J7BI20-F1
#
_cell.length_a   1.000
_cell.length_b   1.000
_cell.length_c   1.000
_cell.angle_alpha   90.00
_cell.angle_beta   90.00
_cell.angle_gamma   90.00
#
_symmetry.space_group_name_H-M   'P 1'
#
loop_
_entity.id
_entity.type
_entity.pdbx_description
1 polymer ?
#
loop_
_entity_poly.entity_id
_entity_poly.type
_entity_poly.pdbx_seq_one_letter_code
_entity_poly.pdbx_strand_id
1 'polypeptide(L)'
;MRTPVRPAHRFPMLLIEIVVPMGDTRRDHELVALGRRIIDEIVQEETAPRAVLDRTKALSRVVFHRPAVSVTGAPGDGPAHRWSVRITLPHDWMPGAGIFVKRISRLLGKDGVWVYVVPAAEGGLGAEGRLLSQSALTSLITEPYRSAGHRPEPGIDPVCGMAVPQAATLALRFEELDLGFCSEACLLLFAEEHGLPARPAEMQVPET
;
A
#
# COMPACT_ATOMS: atom_id res chain seq x y z
N MET A 1 -0.32 -38.38 1.80
CA MET A 1 0.70 -37.35 2.10
C MET A 1 0.09 -35.99 1.83
N ARG A 2 -0.11 -35.15 2.84
CA ARG A 2 -0.55 -33.76 2.66
C ARG A 2 0.69 -32.91 2.41
N THR A 3 0.75 -32.23 1.27
CA THR A 3 1.77 -31.22 0.97
C THR A 3 1.78 -30.18 2.09
N PRO A 4 2.95 -29.85 2.69
CA PRO A 4 3.01 -28.77 3.66
C PRO A 4 2.69 -27.46 2.92
N VAL A 5 1.54 -26.87 3.24
CA VAL A 5 1.20 -25.50 2.85
C VAL A 5 2.25 -24.61 3.51
N ARG A 6 3.17 -24.03 2.70
CA ARG A 6 4.08 -22.98 3.19
C ARG A 6 3.23 -21.92 3.89
N PRO A 7 3.54 -21.51 5.13
CA PRO A 7 2.76 -20.48 5.79
C PRO A 7 2.77 -19.24 4.91
N ALA A 8 1.57 -18.76 4.55
CA ALA A 8 1.40 -17.48 3.87
C ALA A 8 2.16 -16.42 4.66
N HIS A 9 3.02 -15.69 3.95
CA HIS A 9 3.91 -14.65 4.45
C HIS A 9 3.26 -13.82 5.56
N ARG A 10 3.88 -13.79 6.76
CA ARG A 10 3.29 -13.24 7.99
C ARG A 10 3.89 -11.88 8.38
N PHE A 11 4.09 -10.97 7.43
CA PHE A 11 4.67 -9.66 7.71
C PHE A 11 3.91 -8.55 7.01
N PRO A 12 3.54 -7.48 7.74
CA PRO A 12 2.84 -6.37 7.13
C PRO A 12 3.80 -5.35 6.52
N MET A 13 3.58 -5.08 5.24
CA MET A 13 4.06 -3.92 4.52
C MET A 13 3.29 -2.66 4.91
N LEU A 14 1.96 -2.75 4.96
CA LEU A 14 1.08 -1.68 5.40
C LEU A 14 0.76 -1.90 6.87
N LEU A 15 1.33 -1.07 7.75
CA LEU A 15 1.06 -1.12 9.18
C LEU A 15 0.16 0.05 9.58
N ILE A 16 -1.02 -0.27 10.12
CA ILE A 16 -1.97 0.70 10.64
C ILE A 16 -2.12 0.43 12.12
N GLU A 17 -1.68 1.39 12.93
CA GLU A 17 -1.86 1.35 14.37
C GLU A 17 -2.97 2.30 14.74
N ILE A 18 -3.91 1.82 15.54
CA ILE A 18 -5.11 2.56 15.92
C ILE A 18 -5.20 2.57 17.44
N VAL A 19 -5.05 3.75 18.03
CA VAL A 19 -5.34 3.97 19.44
C VAL A 19 -6.85 4.13 19.59
N VAL A 20 -7.46 3.18 20.30
CA VAL A 20 -8.88 3.15 20.56
C VAL A 20 -9.23 4.25 21.59
N PRO A 21 -10.28 5.04 21.37
CA PRO A 21 -10.71 6.05 22.32
C PRO A 21 -10.98 5.50 23.72
N MET A 22 -10.67 6.27 24.77
CA MET A 22 -11.09 5.92 26.13
C MET A 22 -12.63 5.83 26.20
N GLY A 23 -13.13 4.79 26.87
CA GLY A 23 -14.56 4.52 26.98
C GLY A 23 -15.17 3.77 25.79
N ASP A 24 -14.40 3.44 24.75
CA ASP A 24 -14.87 2.52 23.71
C ASP A 24 -15.12 1.12 24.30
N THR A 25 -16.33 0.61 24.11
CA THR A 25 -16.79 -0.66 24.69
C THR A 25 -16.73 -1.85 23.71
N ARG A 26 -16.26 -1.64 22.48
CA ARG A 26 -16.19 -2.71 21.47
C ARG A 26 -15.31 -3.84 21.99
N ARG A 27 -15.81 -5.07 21.83
CA ARG A 27 -15.05 -6.29 22.17
C ARG A 27 -14.04 -6.60 21.09
N ASP A 28 -13.09 -7.48 21.39
CA ASP A 28 -11.97 -7.76 20.49
C ASP A 28 -12.41 -8.28 19.11
N HIS A 29 -13.43 -9.14 19.03
CA HIS A 29 -13.96 -9.60 17.75
C HIS A 29 -14.58 -8.47 16.89
N GLU A 30 -15.13 -7.42 17.52
CA GLU A 30 -15.66 -6.24 16.83
C GLU A 30 -14.52 -5.38 16.28
N LEU A 31 -13.42 -5.25 17.03
CA LEU A 31 -12.20 -4.60 16.58
C LEU A 31 -11.54 -5.40 15.45
N VAL A 32 -11.50 -6.74 15.53
CA VAL A 32 -11.02 -7.59 14.43
C VAL A 32 -11.86 -7.39 13.17
N ALA A 33 -13.20 -7.35 13.30
CA ALA A 33 -14.09 -7.08 12.17
C ALA A 33 -13.86 -5.68 11.58
N LEU A 34 -13.65 -4.66 12.43
CA LEU A 34 -13.32 -3.31 11.99
C LEU A 34 -11.97 -3.26 11.26
N GLY A 35 -10.94 -3.93 11.80
CA GLY A 35 -9.62 -3.99 11.17
C GLY A 35 -9.65 -4.65 9.79
N ARG A 36 -10.42 -5.73 9.64
CA ARG A 36 -10.64 -6.36 8.32
C ARG A 36 -11.30 -5.41 7.33
N ARG A 37 -12.37 -4.72 7.76
CA ARG A 37 -13.04 -3.70 6.92
C ARG A 37 -12.09 -2.57 6.53
N ILE A 38 -11.21 -2.12 7.43
CA ILE A 38 -10.21 -1.10 7.12
C ILE A 38 -9.28 -1.60 6.01
N ILE A 39 -8.71 -2.81 6.13
CA ILE A 39 -7.86 -3.40 5.08
C ILE A 39 -8.62 -3.54 3.76
N ASP A 40 -9.86 -4.03 3.81
CA ASP A 40 -10.68 -4.21 2.63
C ASP A 40 -11.06 -2.89 1.94
N GLU A 41 -11.17 -1.80 2.69
CA GLU A 41 -11.52 -0.47 2.17
C GLU A 41 -10.32 0.26 1.59
N ILE A 42 -9.18 0.19 2.27
CA ILE A 42 -7.97 0.89 1.82
C ILE A 42 -7.33 0.19 0.63
N VAL A 43 -7.35 -1.15 0.60
CA VAL A 43 -6.88 -1.95 -0.54
C VAL A 43 -8.04 -2.14 -1.52
N GLN A 44 -8.48 -1.04 -2.10
CA GLN A 44 -9.46 -0.99 -3.19
C GLN A 44 -8.90 -0.14 -4.32
N GLU A 45 -8.75 -0.76 -5.48
CA GLU A 45 -8.63 -0.08 -6.77
C GLU A 45 -9.41 -0.86 -7.82
N GLU A 46 -10.10 -0.12 -8.69
CA GLU A 46 -10.97 -0.70 -9.73
C GLU A 46 -10.17 -1.34 -10.88
N THR A 47 -8.89 -0.99 -11.02
CA THR A 47 -8.05 -1.38 -12.18
C THR A 47 -6.91 -2.35 -11.84
N ALA A 48 -6.62 -2.61 -10.56
CA ALA A 48 -5.58 -3.56 -10.17
C ALA A 48 -6.09 -5.02 -10.22
N PRO A 49 -5.31 -5.98 -10.74
CA PRO A 49 -5.68 -7.39 -10.75
C PRO A 49 -5.96 -7.94 -9.35
N ARG A 50 -6.95 -8.83 -9.26
CA ARG A 50 -7.38 -9.41 -7.98
C ARG A 50 -6.23 -10.07 -7.20
N ALA A 51 -5.32 -10.75 -7.90
CA ALA A 51 -4.19 -11.42 -7.28
C ALA A 51 -3.22 -10.45 -6.58
N VAL A 52 -3.01 -9.26 -7.17
CA VAL A 52 -2.19 -8.18 -6.59
C VAL A 52 -2.90 -7.59 -5.38
N LEU A 53 -4.21 -7.31 -5.50
CA LEU A 53 -5.01 -6.81 -4.37
C LEU A 53 -5.03 -7.78 -3.18
N ASP A 54 -5.27 -9.07 -3.44
CA ASP A 54 -5.27 -10.09 -2.39
C ASP A 54 -3.89 -10.21 -1.72
N ARG A 55 -2.81 -10.06 -2.50
CA ARG A 55 -1.45 -10.05 -1.96
C ARG A 55 -1.18 -8.83 -1.09
N THR A 56 -1.57 -7.64 -1.55
CA THR A 56 -1.48 -6.40 -0.77
C THR A 56 -2.26 -6.50 0.54
N LYS A 57 -3.47 -7.08 0.52
CA LYS A 57 -4.27 -7.34 1.74
C LYS A 57 -3.56 -8.29 2.69
N ALA A 58 -2.98 -9.38 2.18
CA ALA A 58 -2.23 -10.35 2.99
C ALA A 58 -1.00 -9.73 3.67
N LEU A 59 -0.41 -8.71 3.04
CA LEU A 59 0.70 -7.92 3.57
C LEU A 59 0.24 -6.65 4.31
N SER A 60 -1.02 -6.54 4.69
CA SER A 60 -1.54 -5.40 5.47
C SER A 60 -1.88 -5.85 6.89
N ARG A 61 -1.62 -4.98 7.87
CA ARG A 61 -1.97 -5.23 9.28
C ARG A 61 -2.55 -4.01 9.94
N VAL A 62 -3.63 -4.24 10.67
CA VAL A 62 -4.22 -3.28 11.61
C VAL A 62 -3.95 -3.79 13.02
N VAL A 63 -3.46 -2.90 13.89
CA VAL A 63 -3.24 -3.16 15.31
C VAL A 63 -4.05 -2.15 16.11
N PHE A 64 -4.84 -2.64 17.07
CA PHE A 64 -5.58 -1.79 17.99
C PHE A 64 -4.87 -1.73 19.33
N HIS A 65 -4.65 -0.51 19.82
CA HIS A 65 -4.05 -0.21 21.11
C HIS A 65 -5.10 0.40 22.02
N ARG A 66 -5.29 -0.15 23.23
CA ARG A 66 -6.13 0.48 24.26
C ARG A 66 -5.22 1.19 25.27
N PRO A 67 -5.21 2.52 25.31
CA PRO A 67 -4.36 3.25 26.25
C PRO A 67 -4.93 3.14 27.66
N ALA A 68 -4.06 3.04 28.66
CA ALA A 68 -4.47 3.12 30.07
C ALA A 68 -4.92 4.55 30.44
N VAL A 69 -4.29 5.56 29.83
CA VAL A 69 -4.54 6.99 30.06
C VAL A 69 -4.35 7.74 28.75
N SER A 70 -5.17 8.77 28.49
CA SER A 70 -5.03 9.69 27.36
C SER A 70 -5.33 11.11 27.82
N VAL A 71 -4.52 12.08 27.37
CA VAL A 71 -4.67 13.50 27.71
C VAL A 71 -4.64 14.31 26.41
N THR A 72 -5.54 15.30 26.29
CA THR A 72 -5.53 16.25 25.17
C THR A 72 -5.55 17.67 25.72
N GLY A 73 -4.95 18.63 25.02
CA GLY A 73 -4.88 20.03 25.49
C GLY A 73 -6.18 20.83 25.40
N ALA A 74 -7.31 20.21 25.04
CA ALA A 74 -8.59 20.91 24.95
C ALA A 74 -9.29 20.94 26.33
N PRO A 75 -9.79 22.10 26.80
CA PRO A 75 -10.49 22.19 28.09
C PRO A 75 -11.88 21.51 28.01
N GLY A 76 -12.15 20.55 28.91
CA GLY A 76 -13.45 19.88 29.09
C GLY A 76 -13.33 18.40 29.52
N ASP A 77 -14.26 17.93 30.35
CA ASP A 77 -14.24 16.60 31.02
C ASP A 77 -14.93 15.46 30.23
N GLY A 78 -15.13 15.61 28.91
CA GLY A 78 -15.87 14.63 28.09
C GLY A 78 -15.00 13.87 27.07
N PRO A 79 -15.16 12.54 26.91
CA PRO A 79 -14.45 11.78 25.88
C PRO A 79 -15.12 12.04 24.51
N ALA A 80 -14.79 13.15 23.86
CA ALA A 80 -15.17 13.32 22.46
C ALA A 80 -14.18 12.50 21.60
N HIS A 81 -14.45 11.19 21.50
CA HIS A 81 -13.69 10.14 20.80
C HIS A 81 -12.65 10.65 19.80
N ARG A 82 -11.40 10.74 20.24
CA ARG A 82 -10.29 11.05 19.34
C ARG A 82 -9.55 9.79 18.93
N TRP A 83 -10.01 9.14 17.87
CA TRP A 83 -9.25 8.05 17.27
C TRP A 83 -7.89 8.60 16.85
N SER A 84 -6.80 7.98 17.27
CA SER A 84 -5.48 8.28 16.76
C SER A 84 -5.02 7.12 15.90
N VAL A 85 -4.68 7.41 14.65
CA VAL A 85 -4.27 6.42 13.67
C VAL A 85 -2.87 6.77 13.18
N ARG A 86 -1.95 5.81 13.22
CA ARG A 86 -0.64 5.92 12.59
C ARG A 86 -0.59 4.92 11.44
N ILE A 87 -0.35 5.41 10.24
CA ILE A 87 -0.24 4.60 9.03
C ILE A 87 1.21 4.66 8.58
N THR A 88 1.88 3.51 8.53
CA THR A 88 3.19 3.39 7.89
C THR A 88 3.00 2.91 6.47
N LEU A 89 3.43 3.71 5.50
CA LEU A 89 3.31 3.44 4.07
C LEU A 89 4.68 3.32 3.41
N PRO A 90 4.84 2.48 2.37
CA PRO A 90 5.99 2.58 1.48
C PRO A 90 6.10 3.99 0.87
N HIS A 91 7.33 4.46 0.61
CA HIS A 91 7.57 5.84 0.16
C HIS A 91 6.79 6.17 -1.13
N ASP A 92 6.77 5.25 -2.08
CA ASP A 92 6.14 5.42 -3.39
C ASP A 92 4.62 5.56 -3.33
N TRP A 93 4.02 5.24 -2.18
CA TRP A 93 2.57 5.34 -1.97
C TRP A 93 2.16 6.68 -1.36
N MET A 94 3.14 7.50 -0.96
CA MET A 94 2.91 8.80 -0.34
C MET A 94 2.11 9.79 -1.19
N PRO A 95 2.25 9.87 -2.54
CA PRO A 95 1.38 10.71 -3.36
C PRO A 95 -0.11 10.37 -3.19
N GLY A 96 -0.42 9.10 -2.90
CA GLY A 96 -1.78 8.61 -2.61
C GLY A 96 -2.20 8.73 -1.15
N ALA A 97 -1.36 9.22 -0.24
CA ALA A 97 -1.60 9.23 1.22
C ALA A 97 -3.00 9.75 1.61
N GLY A 98 -3.47 10.79 0.93
CA GLY A 98 -4.77 11.42 1.18
C GLY A 98 -5.97 10.47 1.05
N ILE A 99 -5.91 9.46 0.18
CA ILE A 99 -7.01 8.51 0.02
C ILE A 99 -7.14 7.59 1.24
N PHE A 100 -6.02 7.20 1.85
CA PHE A 100 -5.99 6.39 3.07
C PHE A 100 -6.59 7.17 4.25
N VAL A 101 -6.16 8.42 4.42
CA VAL A 101 -6.70 9.33 5.45
C VAL A 101 -8.22 9.46 5.30
N LYS A 102 -8.70 9.77 4.09
CA LYS A 102 -10.14 9.92 3.83
C LYS A 102 -10.93 8.65 4.14
N ARG A 103 -10.45 7.49 3.68
CA ARG A 103 -11.13 6.19 3.84
C ARG A 103 -11.19 5.76 5.30
N ILE A 104 -10.06 5.84 6.01
CA ILE A 104 -9.98 5.47 7.43
C ILE A 104 -10.83 6.41 8.29
N SER A 105 -10.71 7.73 8.10
CA SER A 105 -11.53 8.69 8.84
C SER A 105 -13.03 8.41 8.63
N ARG A 106 -13.47 8.13 7.40
CA ARG A 106 -14.87 7.74 7.15
C ARG A 106 -15.29 6.50 7.93
N LEU A 107 -14.46 5.45 7.98
CA LEU A 107 -14.77 4.21 8.69
C LEU A 107 -14.83 4.38 10.22
N LEU A 108 -14.05 5.30 10.77
CA LEU A 108 -13.96 5.54 12.21
C LEU A 108 -14.93 6.63 12.71
N GLY A 109 -15.66 7.30 11.81
CA GLY A 109 -16.71 8.27 12.17
C GLY A 109 -16.38 9.75 11.90
N LYS A 110 -15.39 10.04 11.05
CA LYS A 110 -14.86 11.35 10.60
C LYS A 110 -14.45 12.33 11.72
N ASP A 111 -15.35 12.64 12.62
CA ASP A 111 -15.14 13.56 13.72
C ASP A 111 -14.19 12.96 14.76
N GLY A 112 -13.23 13.75 15.20
CA GLY A 112 -12.23 13.32 16.18
C GLY A 112 -11.16 12.36 15.64
N VAL A 113 -11.13 12.00 14.36
CA VAL A 113 -10.08 11.10 13.84
C VAL A 113 -8.81 11.88 13.49
N TRP A 114 -7.70 11.55 14.12
CA TRP A 114 -6.36 12.06 13.82
C TRP A 114 -5.57 10.99 13.10
N VAL A 115 -5.08 11.29 11.90
CA VAL A 115 -4.32 10.34 11.09
C VAL A 115 -2.93 10.88 10.83
N TYR A 116 -1.92 10.14 11.28
CA TYR A 116 -0.51 10.38 11.02
C TYR A 116 -0.05 9.44 9.93
N VAL A 117 0.38 9.99 8.79
CA VAL A 117 0.99 9.21 7.72
C VAL A 117 2.50 9.29 7.88
N VAL A 118 3.13 8.12 8.07
CA VAL A 118 4.56 7.97 8.30
C VAL A 118 5.16 7.23 7.11
N PRO A 119 6.02 7.87 6.31
CA PRO A 119 6.70 7.17 5.24
C PRO A 119 7.73 6.19 5.81
N ALA A 120 7.75 4.98 5.28
CA ALA A 120 8.90 4.09 5.45
C ALA A 120 9.98 4.52 4.45
N ALA A 121 11.16 4.85 4.96
CA ALA A 121 12.32 5.16 4.12
C ALA A 121 12.71 3.97 3.25
N GLU A 122 13.50 4.22 2.20
CA GLU A 122 14.12 3.15 1.43
C GLU A 122 14.96 2.24 2.34
N GLY A 123 14.76 0.93 2.26
CA GLY A 123 15.35 -0.05 3.18
C GLY A 123 14.82 0.02 4.63
N GLY A 124 13.84 0.87 4.92
CA GLY A 124 13.22 1.03 6.24
C GLY A 124 12.17 -0.04 6.57
N LEU A 125 11.84 -0.90 5.60
CA LEU A 125 10.99 -2.07 5.80
C LEU A 125 11.84 -3.33 5.76
N GLY A 126 11.46 -4.32 6.56
CA GLY A 126 12.11 -5.63 6.53
C GLY A 126 11.11 -6.76 6.65
N ALA A 127 11.39 -7.86 5.95
CA ALA A 127 10.63 -9.09 6.03
C ALA A 127 11.59 -10.28 5.98
N GLU A 128 11.25 -11.34 6.72
CA GLU A 128 12.02 -12.61 6.70
C GLU A 128 13.53 -12.42 7.00
N GLY A 129 13.84 -11.48 7.89
CA GLY A 129 15.22 -11.18 8.31
C GLY A 129 16.03 -10.36 7.31
N ARG A 130 15.38 -9.77 6.29
CA ARG A 130 16.03 -8.96 5.26
C ARG A 130 15.40 -7.59 5.17
N LEU A 131 16.21 -6.57 4.89
CA LEU A 131 15.70 -5.26 4.49
C LEU A 131 15.10 -5.37 3.09
N LEU A 132 14.02 -4.63 2.84
CA LEU A 132 13.34 -4.56 1.57
C LEU A 132 13.54 -3.16 0.98
N SER A 133 14.02 -3.12 -0.27
CA SER A 133 13.88 -1.95 -1.13
C SER A 133 12.42 -1.77 -1.56
N GLN A 134 12.07 -0.59 -2.08
CA GLN A 134 10.77 -0.40 -2.75
C GLN A 134 10.58 -1.40 -3.91
N SER A 135 11.62 -1.72 -4.69
CA SER A 135 11.55 -2.69 -5.78
C SER A 135 11.31 -4.12 -5.28
N ALA A 136 12.02 -4.54 -4.23
CA ALA A 136 11.84 -5.86 -3.61
C ALA A 136 10.44 -6.01 -3.00
N LEU A 137 9.94 -4.93 -2.40
CA LEU A 137 8.58 -4.89 -1.90
C LEU A 137 7.54 -5.00 -3.03
N THR A 138 7.73 -4.22 -4.10
CA THR A 138 6.85 -4.26 -5.27
C THR A 138 6.85 -5.64 -5.90
N SER A 139 8.02 -6.26 -6.07
CA SER A 139 8.17 -7.64 -6.51
C SER A 139 7.36 -8.60 -5.65
N LEU A 140 7.44 -8.50 -4.32
CA LEU A 140 6.68 -9.35 -3.41
C LEU A 140 5.15 -9.24 -3.57
N ILE A 141 4.65 -8.02 -3.85
CA ILE A 141 3.23 -7.72 -4.03
C ILE A 141 2.73 -8.22 -5.38
N THR A 142 3.50 -7.97 -6.43
CA THR A 142 3.08 -8.19 -7.82
C THR A 142 3.41 -9.57 -8.33
N GLU A 143 4.21 -10.34 -7.58
CA GLU A 143 4.63 -11.69 -7.95
C GLU A 143 3.49 -12.59 -8.46
N PRO A 144 2.31 -12.67 -7.82
CA PRO A 144 1.21 -13.50 -8.34
C PRO A 144 0.73 -13.12 -9.75
N TYR A 145 0.82 -11.84 -10.12
CA TYR A 145 0.46 -11.37 -11.45
C TYR A 145 1.56 -11.67 -12.48
N ARG A 146 2.82 -11.43 -12.10
CA ARG A 146 3.97 -11.63 -12.99
C ARG A 146 4.23 -13.11 -13.29
N SER A 147 4.14 -13.96 -12.26
CA SER A 147 4.27 -15.41 -12.40
C SER A 147 3.17 -16.07 -13.25
N ALA A 148 2.07 -15.37 -13.54
CA ALA A 148 1.02 -15.88 -14.41
C ALA A 148 1.35 -15.78 -15.92
N GLY A 149 2.47 -15.16 -16.29
CA GLY A 149 2.98 -15.16 -17.67
C GLY A 149 2.24 -14.20 -18.62
N HIS A 150 1.69 -13.11 -18.08
CA HIS A 150 1.12 -12.04 -18.90
C HIS A 150 2.20 -11.42 -19.80
N ARG A 151 1.83 -11.11 -21.05
CA ARG A 151 2.73 -10.42 -21.97
C ARG A 151 2.60 -8.91 -21.77
N PRO A 152 3.69 -8.14 -21.86
CA PRO A 152 3.61 -6.69 -21.85
C PRO A 152 2.69 -6.17 -22.95
N GLU A 153 1.81 -5.24 -22.61
CA GLU A 153 0.86 -4.64 -23.54
C GLU A 153 0.68 -3.14 -23.25
N PRO A 154 0.53 -2.28 -24.28
CA PRO A 154 0.36 -0.84 -24.05
C PRO A 154 -0.88 -0.51 -23.22
N GLY A 155 -0.73 0.43 -22.27
CA GLY A 155 -1.81 0.85 -21.38
C GLY A 155 -2.04 -0.07 -20.18
N ILE A 156 -1.27 -1.14 -20.04
CA ILE A 156 -1.25 -2.00 -18.85
C ILE A 156 0.17 -2.03 -18.28
N ASP A 157 0.29 -1.74 -16.99
CA ASP A 157 1.56 -1.87 -16.29
C ASP A 157 1.98 -3.36 -16.30
N PRO A 158 3.14 -3.71 -16.89
CA PRO A 158 3.55 -5.11 -17.07
C PRO A 158 3.94 -5.78 -15.74
N VAL A 159 4.22 -4.99 -14.69
CA VAL A 159 4.63 -5.50 -13.38
C VAL A 159 3.41 -5.81 -12.53
N CYS A 160 2.44 -4.90 -12.44
CA CYS A 160 1.30 -5.06 -11.53
C CYS A 160 -0.05 -5.29 -12.22
N GLY A 161 -0.13 -5.11 -13.54
CA GLY A 161 -1.36 -5.27 -14.33
C GLY A 161 -2.37 -4.14 -14.16
N MET A 162 -1.99 -3.03 -13.53
CA MET A 162 -2.84 -1.86 -13.44
C MET A 162 -2.98 -1.19 -14.80
N ALA A 163 -4.19 -0.77 -15.14
CA ALA A 163 -4.41 0.11 -16.29
C ALA A 163 -3.73 1.46 -16.06
N VAL A 164 -2.96 1.91 -17.04
CA VAL A 164 -2.24 3.19 -17.05
C VAL A 164 -2.64 4.00 -18.29
N PRO A 165 -2.70 5.34 -18.20
CA PRO A 165 -2.93 6.17 -19.38
C PRO A 165 -1.86 5.92 -20.45
N GLN A 166 -2.23 5.99 -21.73
CA GLN A 166 -1.28 5.82 -22.83
C GLN A 166 -0.15 6.87 -22.84
N ALA A 167 -0.40 8.07 -22.30
CA ALA A 167 0.60 9.11 -22.07
C ALA A 167 1.11 9.11 -20.62
N ALA A 168 1.45 7.93 -20.08
CA ALA A 168 1.97 7.81 -18.72
C ALA A 168 3.29 8.59 -18.57
N THR A 169 3.42 9.35 -17.48
CA THR A 169 4.66 10.08 -17.16
C THR A 169 5.82 9.12 -16.85
N LEU A 170 5.50 7.91 -16.40
CA LEU A 170 6.46 6.83 -16.19
C LEU A 170 6.32 5.85 -17.36
N ALA A 171 7.29 5.88 -18.28
CA ALA A 171 7.25 5.06 -19.48
C ALA A 171 8.64 4.60 -19.91
N LEU A 172 8.69 3.46 -20.59
CA LEU A 172 9.90 2.88 -21.17
C LEU A 172 9.55 2.15 -22.48
N ARG A 173 10.47 2.19 -23.46
CA ARG A 173 10.33 1.45 -24.72
C ARG A 173 10.96 0.06 -24.60
N PHE A 174 10.16 -0.99 -24.81
CA PHE A 174 10.56 -2.40 -24.71
C PHE A 174 9.97 -3.21 -25.87
N GLU A 175 10.80 -3.93 -26.62
CA GLU A 175 10.35 -4.76 -27.76
C GLU A 175 9.40 -4.01 -28.73
N GLU A 176 9.77 -2.76 -29.07
CA GLU A 176 8.99 -1.84 -29.92
C GLU A 176 7.68 -1.30 -29.32
N LEU A 177 7.34 -1.70 -28.09
CA LEU A 177 6.19 -1.19 -27.34
C LEU A 177 6.59 -0.02 -26.45
N ASP A 178 5.72 0.99 -26.38
CA ASP A 178 5.82 2.06 -25.38
C ASP A 178 4.98 1.63 -24.17
N LEU A 179 5.66 1.16 -23.13
CA LEU A 179 5.03 0.66 -21.90
C LEU A 179 4.91 1.79 -20.89
N GLY A 180 3.76 1.87 -20.23
CA GLY A 180 3.51 2.77 -19.11
C GLY A 180 3.56 2.04 -17.77
N PHE A 181 3.86 2.77 -16.70
CA PHE A 181 3.96 2.23 -15.34
C PHE A 181 3.10 3.04 -14.36
N CYS A 182 2.47 2.34 -13.42
CA CYS A 182 1.61 2.96 -12.40
C CYS A 182 2.41 3.63 -11.29
N SER A 183 3.67 3.25 -11.11
CA SER A 183 4.56 3.73 -10.07
C SER A 183 6.03 3.61 -10.47
N GLU A 184 6.88 4.40 -9.82
CA GLU A 184 8.33 4.35 -10.04
C GLU A 184 8.91 2.99 -9.69
N ALA A 185 8.50 2.37 -8.57
CA ALA A 185 8.95 1.01 -8.27
C ALA A 185 8.57 -0.04 -9.33
N CYS A 186 7.41 0.09 -10.02
CA CYS A 186 7.08 -0.81 -11.13
C CYS A 186 8.02 -0.59 -12.33
N LEU A 187 8.30 0.67 -12.69
CA LEU A 187 9.29 1.00 -13.73
C LEU A 187 10.67 0.42 -13.37
N LEU A 188 11.16 0.68 -12.16
CA LEU A 188 12.48 0.25 -11.69
C LEU A 188 12.62 -1.27 -11.67
N LEU A 189 11.62 -1.96 -11.15
CA LEU A 189 11.59 -3.41 -11.09
C LEU A 189 11.57 -4.05 -12.50
N PHE A 190 10.77 -3.50 -13.41
CA PHE A 190 10.76 -3.97 -14.81
C PHE A 190 12.12 -3.75 -15.47
N ALA A 191 12.69 -2.56 -15.31
CA ALA A 191 13.99 -2.25 -15.87
C ALA A 191 15.09 -3.19 -15.32
N GLU A 192 15.09 -3.47 -14.02
CA GLU A 192 16.01 -4.41 -13.38
C GLU A 192 15.87 -5.83 -13.95
N GLU A 193 14.64 -6.36 -14.07
CA GLU A 193 14.38 -7.71 -14.57
C GLU A 193 14.76 -7.91 -16.04
N HIS A 194 14.69 -6.84 -16.83
CA HIS A 194 15.00 -6.86 -18.26
C HIS A 194 16.39 -6.29 -18.61
N GLY A 195 17.20 -5.92 -17.61
CA GLY A 195 18.55 -5.38 -17.84
C GLY A 195 18.58 -4.03 -18.55
N LEU A 196 17.55 -3.20 -18.34
CA LEU A 196 17.36 -1.90 -18.95
C LEU A 196 17.83 -0.78 -18.02
N PRO A 197 18.27 0.37 -18.55
CA PRO A 197 18.59 1.52 -17.72
C PRO A 197 17.32 2.08 -17.07
N ALA A 198 17.38 2.26 -15.75
CA ALA A 198 16.31 2.78 -14.91
C ALA A 198 16.06 4.30 -15.04
N ARG A 199 16.22 4.88 -16.23
CA ARG A 199 15.87 6.29 -16.50
C ARG A 199 14.64 6.35 -17.39
N PRO A 200 13.69 7.27 -17.11
CA PRO A 200 12.72 7.66 -18.13
C PRO A 200 13.52 8.09 -19.36
N ALA A 201 13.11 7.63 -20.54
CA ALA A 201 13.56 8.31 -21.75
C ALA A 201 13.19 9.79 -21.55
N GLU A 202 14.18 10.69 -21.61
CA GLU A 202 13.87 12.11 -21.72
C GLU A 202 12.87 12.23 -22.87
N MET A 203 11.62 12.56 -22.54
CA MET A 203 10.64 12.93 -23.52
C MET A 203 11.27 14.13 -24.22
N GLN A 204 11.79 13.91 -25.43
CA GLN A 204 12.24 14.98 -26.31
C GLN A 204 11.00 15.84 -26.53
N VAL A 205 10.88 16.90 -25.72
CA VAL A 205 9.95 17.98 -25.98
C VAL A 205 10.45 18.59 -27.28
N PRO A 206 9.68 18.54 -28.38
CA PRO A 206 10.08 19.23 -29.59
C PRO A 206 10.20 20.71 -29.23
N GLU A 207 11.39 21.29 -29.43
CA GLU A 207 11.57 22.73 -29.36
C GLU A 207 10.60 23.37 -30.37
N THR A 208 9.60 24.09 -29.85
CA THR A 208 8.76 25.01 -30.63
C THR A 208 9.26 26.42 -30.45
#